data_AF-A0A2A2BPQ8-F1
#
_entry.id   AF-A0A2A2BPQ8-F1
#
_cell.length_a   1.000
_cell.length_b   1.000
_cell.length_c   1.000
_cell.angle_alpha   90.00
_cell.angle_beta   90.00
_cell.angle_gamma   90.00
#
_symmetry.space_group_name_H-M   'P 1'
#
loop_
_entity.id
_entity.type
_entity.pdbx_description
1 polymer ?
#
loop_
_entity_poly.entity_id
_entity_poly.type
_entity_poly.pdbx_seq_one_letter_code
_entity_poly.pdbx_strand_id
1 'polypeptide(L)'
;MQDMSGKNHPKADVAKGQYGTVGQGLHIAKKLLPFIPADAGILLVPCCRGGSAFTAGADGTYSDSAGASENSARWGVDKPLYKDLISRTKAALAKNPKNRLLAVVWMQGEFDIDAKPTEHSALFLAMVEKFRADLAEQAEQCTGGSAAGVPWICGDTTYFWKKKNEPAYQAIYGGYKNNTDKNIHFVPLMTDENGANVPTNNPAEDPDIESIGYYGSTWRNNAATWTSADRASHFSAWARRGIISDRLATAVLTHAGRTTVKADVPSSETEAPVPSPSEAEAVTTTLLSYRVSESEGNLKAQGWEPAGGKAEIISDAGGTGGKAMKLTKETGKSSWYLDHDAGTGAELLKNGGLISCRFKVPGDLVANQYVMALYWPVSSLPQGVTLTGDAGNNLLASFYIQTDAKDLNVMYHNAKVATNNQKLGTFGAFDNEWHTLAFRFAGNNSLQVIPVIDGQDGAAFTLTQSPVGTFPVDKLRVTDITKNATYPVLIDSI
;
A
#
# COMPACT_ATOMS: atom_id res chain seq x y z
N MET A 1 -27.50 3.39 1.36
CA MET A 1 -28.69 4.22 1.63
C MET A 1 -28.99 5.17 0.49
N GLN A 2 -28.00 5.81 -0.15
CA GLN A 2 -28.22 6.52 -1.41
C GLN A 2 -28.02 5.60 -2.61
N ASP A 3 -28.96 5.58 -3.55
CA ASP A 3 -28.80 4.90 -4.83
C ASP A 3 -28.09 5.81 -5.84
N MET A 4 -26.97 5.33 -6.37
CA MET A 4 -26.15 6.03 -7.36
C MET A 4 -26.10 5.30 -8.71
N SER A 5 -26.83 4.19 -8.85
CA SER A 5 -26.84 3.35 -10.04
C SER A 5 -27.41 4.08 -11.27
N GLY A 6 -28.33 5.03 -11.06
CA GLY A 6 -28.90 5.85 -12.13
C GLY A 6 -28.00 6.98 -12.64
N LYS A 7 -26.89 7.31 -11.95
CA LYS A 7 -25.97 8.41 -12.33
C LYS A 7 -24.90 7.96 -13.32
N ASN A 8 -25.34 7.49 -14.48
CA ASN A 8 -24.49 6.90 -15.51
C ASN A 8 -23.47 7.90 -16.08
N HIS A 9 -22.29 7.39 -16.45
CA HIS A 9 -21.31 8.15 -17.22
C HIS A 9 -21.83 8.35 -18.65
N PRO A 10 -21.64 9.51 -19.32
CA PRO A 10 -22.12 9.71 -20.70
C PRO A 10 -21.49 8.80 -21.75
N LYS A 11 -20.34 8.19 -21.43
CA LYS A 11 -19.67 7.17 -22.26
C LYS A 11 -19.96 5.72 -21.80
N ALA A 12 -20.87 5.53 -20.85
CA ALA A 12 -21.18 4.20 -20.35
C ALA A 12 -22.01 3.38 -21.34
N ASP A 13 -21.62 2.12 -21.51
CA ASP A 13 -22.45 1.08 -22.10
C ASP A 13 -23.20 0.35 -20.98
N VAL A 14 -24.42 0.80 -20.71
CA VAL A 14 -25.25 0.25 -19.61
C VAL A 14 -25.62 -1.21 -19.87
N ALA A 15 -25.68 -1.65 -21.12
CA ALA A 15 -25.93 -3.05 -21.46
C ALA A 15 -24.78 -3.98 -21.03
N LYS A 16 -23.57 -3.44 -20.83
CA LYS A 16 -22.41 -4.15 -20.28
C LYS A 16 -22.27 -3.99 -18.76
N GLY A 17 -23.29 -3.47 -18.09
CA GLY A 17 -23.27 -3.26 -16.64
C GLY A 17 -22.45 -2.05 -16.18
N GLN A 18 -22.12 -1.11 -17.08
CA GLN A 18 -21.37 0.11 -16.74
C GLN A 18 -22.25 1.20 -16.10
N TYR A 19 -23.12 0.84 -15.15
CA TYR A 19 -24.07 1.76 -14.55
C TYR A 19 -23.47 2.59 -13.40
N GLY A 20 -24.03 3.79 -13.21
CA GLY A 20 -23.82 4.63 -12.04
C GLY A 20 -22.44 5.27 -11.89
N THR A 21 -22.05 5.41 -10.62
CA THR A 21 -20.77 5.95 -10.17
C THR A 21 -19.93 4.88 -9.47
N VAL A 22 -18.61 5.10 -9.40
CA VAL A 22 -17.67 4.13 -8.81
C VAL A 22 -17.41 4.43 -7.34
N GLY A 23 -17.58 3.41 -6.49
CA GLY A 23 -17.14 3.40 -5.10
C GLY A 23 -15.92 2.50 -4.87
N GLN A 24 -15.16 2.75 -3.80
CA GLN A 24 -13.96 1.98 -3.48
C GLN A 24 -14.23 0.64 -2.77
N GLY A 25 -15.46 0.38 -2.31
CA GLY A 25 -15.78 -0.85 -1.54
C GLY A 25 -15.41 -2.15 -2.27
N LEU A 26 -15.76 -2.27 -3.55
CA LEU A 26 -15.39 -3.42 -4.38
C LEU A 26 -13.87 -3.60 -4.47
N HIS A 27 -13.14 -2.49 -4.63
CA HIS A 27 -11.68 -2.50 -4.81
C HIS A 27 -10.97 -2.85 -3.49
N ILE A 28 -11.48 -2.36 -2.35
CA ILE A 28 -11.02 -2.80 -1.03
C ILE A 28 -11.24 -4.31 -0.87
N ALA A 29 -12.44 -4.81 -1.16
CA ALA A 29 -12.74 -6.24 -1.07
C ALA A 29 -11.81 -7.07 -1.97
N LYS A 30 -11.62 -6.68 -3.24
CA LYS A 30 -10.68 -7.35 -4.15
C LYS A 30 -9.27 -7.42 -3.59
N LYS A 31 -8.78 -6.34 -2.97
CA LYS A 31 -7.44 -6.25 -2.37
C LYS A 31 -7.30 -7.06 -1.08
N LEU A 32 -8.41 -7.29 -0.36
CA LEU A 32 -8.43 -8.12 0.85
C LEU A 32 -8.61 -9.62 0.56
N LEU A 33 -9.24 -9.96 -0.56
CA LEU A 33 -9.61 -11.35 -0.90
C LEU A 33 -8.43 -12.33 -0.88
N PRO A 34 -7.20 -11.97 -1.33
CA PRO A 34 -6.06 -12.89 -1.27
C PRO A 34 -5.56 -13.21 0.15
N PHE A 35 -6.00 -12.46 1.16
CA PHE A 35 -5.54 -12.61 2.55
C PHE A 35 -6.54 -13.36 3.45
N ILE A 36 -7.65 -13.83 2.91
CA ILE A 36 -8.63 -14.65 3.65
C ILE A 36 -8.53 -16.12 3.19
N PRO A 37 -9.02 -17.08 3.99
CA PRO A 37 -9.04 -18.49 3.59
C PRO A 37 -9.70 -18.71 2.23
N ALA A 38 -9.21 -19.69 1.47
CA ALA A 38 -9.69 -19.96 0.10
C ALA A 38 -11.17 -20.36 0.04
N ASP A 39 -11.73 -20.87 1.13
CA ASP A 39 -13.15 -21.22 1.29
C ASP A 39 -14.00 -20.07 1.86
N ALA A 40 -13.41 -18.90 2.07
CA ALA A 40 -14.08 -17.70 2.54
C ALA A 40 -14.27 -16.66 1.43
N GLY A 41 -15.32 -15.84 1.58
CA GLY A 41 -15.60 -14.70 0.71
C GLY A 41 -15.76 -13.41 1.52
N ILE A 42 -15.79 -12.28 0.82
CA ILE A 42 -15.99 -10.96 1.45
C ILE A 42 -17.41 -10.48 1.22
N LEU A 43 -18.14 -10.23 2.31
CA LEU A 43 -19.44 -9.58 2.30
C LEU A 43 -19.27 -8.10 2.66
N LEU A 44 -19.56 -7.21 1.72
CA LEU A 44 -19.64 -5.78 1.99
C LEU A 44 -21.01 -5.42 2.56
N VAL A 45 -21.03 -4.61 3.62
CA VAL A 45 -22.27 -4.07 4.23
C VAL A 45 -22.33 -2.56 3.96
N PRO A 46 -22.86 -2.12 2.79
CA PRO A 46 -22.85 -0.71 2.43
C PRO A 46 -23.94 0.06 3.18
N CYS A 47 -23.54 1.05 3.97
CA CYS A 47 -24.42 1.90 4.79
C CYS A 47 -24.09 3.40 4.58
N CYS A 48 -23.66 3.79 3.37
CA CYS A 48 -23.28 5.18 3.09
C CYS A 48 -24.48 6.02 2.61
N ARG A 49 -24.44 7.32 2.93
CA ARG A 49 -25.36 8.37 2.47
C ARG A 49 -24.58 9.63 2.11
N GLY A 50 -24.66 10.12 0.87
CA GLY A 50 -24.06 11.40 0.50
C GLY A 50 -24.78 12.56 1.18
N GLY A 51 -24.01 13.57 1.59
CA GLY A 51 -24.52 14.77 2.27
C GLY A 51 -24.91 14.58 3.74
N SER A 52 -24.55 13.45 4.35
CA SER A 52 -24.86 13.19 5.75
C SER A 52 -23.82 13.80 6.71
N ALA A 53 -24.29 14.27 7.86
CA ALA A 53 -23.48 14.90 8.90
C ALA A 53 -23.90 14.44 10.30
N PHE A 54 -23.07 14.69 11.32
CA PHE A 54 -23.49 14.55 12.72
C PHE A 54 -24.24 15.80 13.19
N THR A 55 -23.87 16.96 12.69
CA THR A 55 -24.29 18.27 13.22
C THR A 55 -25.26 19.01 12.30
N ALA A 56 -25.53 18.47 11.11
CA ALA A 56 -26.53 18.95 10.15
C ALA A 56 -27.33 17.81 9.49
N GLY A 57 -28.35 18.16 8.71
CA GLY A 57 -29.19 17.20 7.98
C GLY A 57 -30.41 16.73 8.77
N ALA A 58 -31.40 16.20 8.04
CA ALA A 58 -32.62 15.65 8.60
C ALA A 58 -32.39 14.26 9.22
N ASP A 59 -33.08 13.96 10.31
CA ASP A 59 -33.06 12.61 10.89
C ASP A 59 -33.63 11.57 9.92
N GLY A 60 -34.76 11.90 9.27
CA GLY A 60 -35.55 10.97 8.49
C GLY A 60 -36.24 9.93 9.39
N THR A 61 -36.44 8.72 8.87
CA THR A 61 -37.15 7.63 9.57
C THR A 61 -36.42 6.30 9.35
N TYR A 62 -36.68 5.32 10.21
CA TYR A 62 -36.14 3.97 10.09
C TYR A 62 -37.27 2.94 10.17
N SER A 63 -37.19 1.92 9.32
CA SER A 63 -38.09 0.76 9.31
C SER A 63 -37.27 -0.52 9.26
N ASP A 64 -37.64 -1.55 10.02
CA ASP A 64 -36.95 -2.84 10.00
C ASP A 64 -37.01 -3.54 8.64
N SER A 65 -38.02 -3.24 7.82
CA SER A 65 -38.20 -3.84 6.49
C SER A 65 -37.47 -3.09 5.37
N ALA A 66 -37.25 -1.79 5.53
CA ALA A 66 -36.75 -0.92 4.46
C ALA A 66 -35.45 -0.18 4.80
N GLY A 67 -34.99 -0.23 6.05
CA GLY A 67 -33.85 0.53 6.54
C GLY A 67 -34.14 2.01 6.77
N ALA A 68 -33.11 2.85 6.73
CA ALA A 68 -33.26 4.30 6.80
C ALA A 68 -33.92 4.88 5.54
N SER A 69 -34.80 5.87 5.71
CA SER A 69 -35.47 6.54 4.59
C SER A 69 -34.52 7.39 3.75
N GLU A 70 -34.88 7.64 2.49
CA GLU A 70 -34.05 8.38 1.53
C GLU A 70 -33.63 9.78 2.04
N ASN A 71 -34.51 10.45 2.78
CA ASN A 71 -34.24 11.78 3.35
C ASN A 71 -33.40 11.77 4.65
N SER A 72 -33.02 10.60 5.18
CA SER A 72 -32.11 10.53 6.33
C SER A 72 -30.73 11.06 5.93
N ALA A 73 -30.24 12.03 6.69
CA ALA A 73 -28.95 12.70 6.50
C ALA A 73 -28.23 13.01 7.82
N ARG A 74 -28.75 12.51 8.96
CA ARG A 74 -28.15 12.72 10.29
C ARG A 74 -27.54 11.42 10.83
N TRP A 75 -26.24 11.43 11.09
CA TRP A 75 -25.55 10.42 11.89
C TRP A 75 -25.65 10.75 13.39
N GLY A 76 -25.51 9.73 14.22
CA GLY A 76 -25.57 9.85 15.67
C GLY A 76 -26.29 8.67 16.31
N VAL A 77 -26.10 8.52 17.63
CA VAL A 77 -26.75 7.48 18.43
C VAL A 77 -28.27 7.49 18.19
N ASP A 78 -28.82 6.30 17.94
CA ASP A 78 -30.25 6.02 17.69
C ASP A 78 -30.89 6.76 16.50
N LYS A 79 -30.11 7.48 15.69
CA LYS A 79 -30.57 8.07 14.44
C LYS A 79 -30.83 7.01 13.37
N PRO A 80 -31.71 7.26 12.39
CA PRO A 80 -32.01 6.29 11.34
C PRO A 80 -30.79 5.73 10.60
N LEU A 81 -29.79 6.57 10.26
CA LEU A 81 -28.56 6.11 9.60
C LEU A 81 -27.76 5.14 10.49
N TYR A 82 -27.72 5.39 11.81
CA TYR A 82 -27.08 4.50 12.77
C TYR A 82 -27.84 3.18 12.92
N LYS A 83 -29.18 3.24 13.02
CA LYS A 83 -30.04 2.04 13.07
C LYS A 83 -29.85 1.16 11.83
N ASP A 84 -29.73 1.77 10.65
CA ASP A 84 -29.42 1.07 9.40
C ASP A 84 -28.05 0.38 9.46
N LEU A 85 -27.00 1.11 9.92
CA LEU A 85 -25.66 0.56 10.10
C LEU A 85 -25.64 -0.68 11.01
N ILE A 86 -26.20 -0.58 12.22
CA ILE A 86 -26.16 -1.68 13.19
C ILE A 86 -27.05 -2.85 12.77
N SER A 87 -28.26 -2.57 12.27
CA SER A 87 -29.20 -3.60 11.81
C SER A 87 -28.63 -4.42 10.64
N ARG A 88 -28.05 -3.76 9.63
CA ARG A 88 -27.45 -4.44 8.48
C ARG A 88 -26.19 -5.23 8.86
N THR A 89 -25.40 -4.71 9.80
CA THR A 89 -24.23 -5.44 10.32
C THR A 89 -24.66 -6.71 11.04
N LYS A 90 -25.63 -6.62 11.96
CA LYS A 90 -26.19 -7.79 12.65
C LYS A 90 -26.82 -8.79 11.68
N ALA A 91 -27.56 -8.31 10.69
CA ALA A 91 -28.14 -9.17 9.66
C ALA A 91 -27.05 -9.92 8.88
N ALA A 92 -25.97 -9.25 8.49
CA ALA A 92 -24.84 -9.89 7.80
C ALA A 92 -24.17 -10.96 8.66
N LEU A 93 -23.97 -10.72 9.96
CA LEU A 93 -23.39 -11.70 10.89
C LEU A 93 -24.33 -12.89 11.14
N ALA A 94 -25.63 -12.64 11.28
CA ALA A 94 -26.63 -13.67 11.51
C ALA A 94 -26.83 -14.60 10.30
N LYS A 95 -26.48 -14.18 9.08
CA LYS A 95 -26.61 -15.02 7.87
C LYS A 95 -25.78 -16.30 7.93
N ASN A 96 -24.64 -16.27 8.64
CA ASN A 96 -23.80 -17.45 8.82
C ASN A 96 -22.98 -17.27 10.10
N PRO A 97 -23.04 -18.20 11.08
CA PRO A 97 -22.27 -18.09 12.32
C PRO A 97 -20.75 -18.05 12.10
N LYS A 98 -20.25 -18.49 10.94
CA LYS A 98 -18.83 -18.37 10.55
C LYS A 98 -18.44 -16.98 10.04
N ASN A 99 -19.41 -16.10 9.75
CA ASN A 99 -19.09 -14.75 9.30
C ASN A 99 -18.31 -14.00 10.38
N ARG A 100 -17.30 -13.25 9.96
CA ARG A 100 -16.48 -12.42 10.84
C ARG A 100 -16.55 -10.95 10.44
N LEU A 101 -16.84 -10.07 11.40
CA LEU A 101 -16.78 -8.62 11.18
C LEU A 101 -15.32 -8.17 11.24
N LEU A 102 -14.74 -7.94 10.06
CA LEU A 102 -13.33 -7.61 9.90
C LEU A 102 -12.99 -6.20 10.38
N ALA A 103 -13.70 -5.18 9.88
CA ALA A 103 -13.46 -3.77 10.13
C ALA A 103 -14.70 -2.93 9.77
N VAL A 104 -14.76 -1.70 10.28
CA VAL A 104 -15.66 -0.65 9.78
C VAL A 104 -14.82 0.35 8.98
N VAL A 105 -15.07 0.47 7.68
CA VAL A 105 -14.43 1.51 6.85
C VAL A 105 -15.32 2.76 6.87
N TRP A 106 -14.82 3.82 7.49
CA TRP A 106 -15.56 5.06 7.76
C TRP A 106 -14.92 6.23 7.01
N MET A 107 -15.70 6.96 6.22
CA MET A 107 -15.27 8.18 5.54
C MET A 107 -16.40 9.19 5.62
N GLN A 108 -16.25 10.15 6.52
CA GLN A 108 -17.27 11.15 6.82
C GLN A 108 -16.63 12.34 7.53
N GLY A 109 -17.15 13.53 7.25
CA GLY A 109 -16.85 14.75 8.00
C GLY A 109 -17.09 16.01 7.18
N GLU A 110 -17.15 15.87 5.86
CA GLU A 110 -17.26 16.94 4.87
C GLU A 110 -18.40 17.93 5.17
N PHE A 111 -19.60 17.42 5.47
CA PHE A 111 -20.78 18.27 5.71
C PHE A 111 -20.85 18.82 7.14
N ASP A 112 -20.00 18.35 8.06
CA ASP A 112 -19.86 18.94 9.39
C ASP A 112 -18.93 20.16 9.39
N ILE A 113 -18.12 20.34 8.33
CA ILE A 113 -17.19 21.48 8.18
C ILE A 113 -17.92 22.83 8.23
N ASP A 114 -19.06 22.94 7.55
CA ASP A 114 -19.86 24.17 7.50
C ASP A 114 -20.95 24.23 8.58
N ALA A 115 -21.02 23.22 9.45
CA ALA A 115 -22.03 23.11 10.49
C ALA A 115 -21.41 23.36 11.87
N LYS A 116 -21.21 22.32 12.67
CA LYS A 116 -20.60 22.44 14.01
C LYS A 116 -19.40 21.50 14.16
N PRO A 117 -18.26 21.81 13.51
CA PRO A 117 -17.12 20.91 13.44
C PRO A 117 -16.54 20.53 14.81
N THR A 118 -16.70 21.38 15.83
CA THR A 118 -16.22 21.12 17.20
C THR A 118 -17.08 20.09 17.96
N GLU A 119 -18.33 19.86 17.57
CA GLU A 119 -19.20 18.85 18.18
C GLU A 119 -19.00 17.45 17.56
N HIS A 120 -18.41 17.38 16.35
CA HIS A 120 -18.30 16.15 15.55
C HIS A 120 -17.61 15.00 16.30
N SER A 121 -16.40 15.22 16.82
CA SER A 121 -15.56 14.15 17.39
C SER A 121 -16.25 13.45 18.56
N ALA A 122 -16.90 14.21 19.45
CA ALA A 122 -17.64 13.65 20.58
C ALA A 122 -18.85 12.81 20.13
N LEU A 123 -19.60 13.28 19.12
CA LEU A 123 -20.75 12.57 18.57
C LEU A 123 -20.34 11.29 17.83
N PHE A 124 -19.23 11.33 17.10
CA PHE A 124 -18.64 10.17 16.45
C PHE A 124 -18.23 9.11 17.47
N LEU A 125 -17.49 9.50 18.52
CA LEU A 125 -17.06 8.56 19.56
C LEU A 125 -18.24 7.92 20.29
N ALA A 126 -19.26 8.70 20.64
CA ALA A 126 -20.50 8.17 21.23
C ALA A 126 -21.18 7.14 20.33
N MET A 127 -21.17 7.35 19.01
CA MET A 127 -21.73 6.41 18.04
C MET A 127 -20.88 5.13 17.91
N VAL A 128 -19.54 5.23 17.94
CA VAL A 128 -18.63 4.08 17.94
C VAL A 128 -18.83 3.23 19.21
N GLU A 129 -18.92 3.87 20.38
CA GLU A 129 -19.19 3.20 21.65
C GLU A 129 -20.54 2.48 21.63
N LYS A 130 -21.60 3.15 21.14
CA LYS A 130 -22.92 2.53 21.00
C LYS A 130 -22.90 1.37 20.01
N PHE A 131 -22.24 1.49 18.87
CA PHE A 131 -22.08 0.39 17.89
C PHE A 131 -21.43 -0.84 18.52
N ARG A 132 -20.38 -0.64 19.31
CA ARG A 132 -19.70 -1.73 20.01
C ARG A 132 -20.55 -2.37 21.08
N ALA A 133 -21.25 -1.56 21.88
CA ALA A 133 -22.19 -2.04 22.89
C ALA A 133 -23.31 -2.88 22.26
N ASP A 134 -23.87 -2.41 21.14
CA ASP A 134 -24.95 -3.12 20.46
C ASP A 134 -24.50 -4.42 19.79
N LEU A 135 -23.20 -4.59 19.52
CA LEU A 135 -22.63 -5.84 18.99
C LEU A 135 -22.14 -6.81 20.08
N ALA A 136 -22.42 -6.56 21.36
CA ALA A 136 -21.94 -7.42 22.45
C ALA A 136 -22.36 -8.89 22.28
N GLU A 137 -23.59 -9.15 21.79
CA GLU A 137 -24.09 -10.50 21.53
C GLU A 137 -23.40 -11.20 20.34
N GLN A 138 -22.75 -10.44 19.46
CA GLN A 138 -22.01 -10.95 18.30
C GLN A 138 -20.49 -10.88 18.50
N ALA A 139 -20.01 -10.73 19.75
CA ALA A 139 -18.59 -10.52 20.06
C ALA A 139 -17.68 -11.60 19.48
N GLU A 140 -18.07 -12.88 19.50
CA GLU A 140 -17.28 -13.99 18.95
C GLU A 140 -17.07 -13.87 17.43
N GLN A 141 -18.04 -13.27 16.73
CA GLN A 141 -17.96 -13.00 15.30
C GLN A 141 -17.15 -11.74 14.98
N CYS A 142 -16.75 -10.93 15.97
CA CYS A 142 -15.89 -9.78 15.75
C CYS A 142 -14.41 -10.18 15.70
N THR A 143 -13.59 -9.45 14.93
CA THR A 143 -12.13 -9.59 14.98
C THR A 143 -11.62 -9.44 16.43
N GLY A 144 -10.70 -10.31 16.84
CA GLY A 144 -10.21 -10.36 18.23
C GLY A 144 -11.22 -10.88 19.26
N GLY A 145 -12.37 -11.41 18.84
CA GLY A 145 -13.38 -11.98 19.74
C GLY A 145 -14.13 -10.93 20.58
N SER A 146 -14.07 -9.67 20.17
CA SER A 146 -14.73 -8.56 20.87
C SER A 146 -15.11 -7.46 19.89
N ALA A 147 -16.25 -6.80 20.11
CA ALA A 147 -16.63 -5.62 19.33
C ALA A 147 -15.61 -4.47 19.46
N ALA A 148 -14.88 -4.39 20.58
CA ALA A 148 -13.78 -3.44 20.75
C ALA A 148 -12.57 -3.77 19.84
N GLY A 149 -12.39 -5.05 19.51
CA GLY A 149 -11.35 -5.54 18.60
C GLY A 149 -11.59 -5.20 17.13
N VAL A 150 -12.80 -4.78 16.75
CA VAL A 150 -13.10 -4.33 15.38
C VAL A 150 -12.50 -2.94 15.14
N PRO A 151 -11.52 -2.80 14.23
CA PRO A 151 -10.94 -1.51 13.90
C PRO A 151 -11.92 -0.65 13.11
N TRP A 152 -11.98 0.63 13.47
CA TRP A 152 -12.62 1.66 12.65
C TRP A 152 -11.54 2.34 11.80
N ILE A 153 -11.54 2.04 10.51
CA ILE A 153 -10.60 2.56 9.53
C ILE A 153 -11.19 3.86 8.97
N CYS A 154 -10.75 4.99 9.54
CA CYS A 154 -11.25 6.32 9.24
C CYS A 154 -10.42 6.97 8.13
N GLY A 155 -10.93 6.97 6.90
CA GLY A 155 -10.29 7.61 5.77
C GLY A 155 -10.38 9.13 5.82
N ASP A 156 -9.29 9.78 5.40
CA ASP A 156 -9.23 11.22 5.13
C ASP A 156 -10.15 11.65 3.96
N THR A 157 -10.17 12.94 3.66
CA THR A 157 -10.97 13.56 2.60
C THR A 157 -10.10 14.21 1.53
N THR A 158 -10.73 14.75 0.49
CA THR A 158 -10.02 15.46 -0.60
C THR A 158 -9.39 16.77 -0.08
N TYR A 159 -8.37 17.26 -0.79
CA TYR A 159 -7.75 18.55 -0.47
C TYR A 159 -8.74 19.73 -0.48
N PHE A 160 -9.84 19.63 -1.25
CA PHE A 160 -10.86 20.67 -1.35
C PHE A 160 -11.44 21.04 0.02
N TRP A 161 -11.79 20.04 0.82
CA TRP A 161 -12.44 20.25 2.12
C TRP A 161 -11.51 20.87 3.15
N LYS A 162 -10.23 20.48 3.15
CA LYS A 162 -9.21 21.14 3.98
C LYS A 162 -9.00 22.59 3.56
N LYS A 163 -8.92 22.88 2.25
CA LYS A 163 -8.79 24.26 1.74
C LYS A 163 -10.01 25.12 2.07
N LYS A 164 -11.19 24.52 2.08
CA LYS A 164 -12.45 25.22 2.39
C LYS A 164 -12.47 25.78 3.80
N ASN A 165 -12.05 25.00 4.80
CA ASN A 165 -11.93 25.45 6.18
C ASN A 165 -10.97 24.55 6.96
N GLU A 166 -9.70 24.93 7.02
CA GLU A 166 -8.66 24.13 7.67
C GLU A 166 -8.89 23.96 9.18
N PRO A 167 -9.26 24.99 9.97
CA PRO A 167 -9.60 24.80 11.38
C PRO A 167 -10.71 23.76 11.62
N ALA A 168 -11.78 23.80 10.83
CA ALA A 168 -12.87 22.82 10.91
C ALA A 168 -12.40 21.40 10.52
N TYR A 169 -11.59 21.29 9.46
CA TYR A 169 -10.95 20.03 9.08
C TYR A 169 -10.11 19.47 10.24
N GLN A 170 -9.28 20.29 10.91
CA GLN A 170 -8.47 19.82 12.04
C GLN A 170 -9.33 19.38 13.23
N ALA A 171 -10.43 20.10 13.52
CA ALA A 171 -11.35 19.71 14.59
C ALA A 171 -12.01 18.35 14.34
N ILE A 172 -12.38 18.05 13.09
CA ILE A 172 -13.05 16.81 12.69
C ILE A 172 -12.03 15.67 12.52
N TYR A 173 -11.10 15.82 11.57
CA TYR A 173 -10.18 14.74 11.17
C TYR A 173 -9.03 14.56 12.15
N GLY A 174 -8.68 15.58 12.94
CA GLY A 174 -7.83 15.41 14.13
C GLY A 174 -8.49 14.53 15.20
N GLY A 175 -9.83 14.55 15.29
CA GLY A 175 -10.62 13.64 16.11
C GLY A 175 -10.42 12.17 15.71
N TYR A 176 -10.23 11.85 14.44
CA TYR A 176 -9.92 10.48 14.02
C TYR A 176 -8.47 10.07 14.36
N LYS A 177 -7.49 10.97 14.21
CA LYS A 177 -6.07 10.68 14.42
C LYS A 177 -5.71 10.33 15.87
N ASN A 178 -6.41 10.93 16.83
CA ASN A 178 -6.01 10.89 18.24
C ASN A 178 -6.74 9.80 19.06
N ASN A 179 -7.26 8.76 18.40
CA ASN A 179 -8.08 7.72 19.05
C ASN A 179 -7.63 6.27 18.76
N THR A 180 -6.33 6.07 18.51
CA THR A 180 -5.75 4.74 18.27
C THR A 180 -5.91 3.80 19.47
N ASP A 181 -5.94 4.33 20.69
CA ASP A 181 -6.25 3.63 21.94
C ASP A 181 -7.65 2.99 21.90
N LYS A 182 -8.58 3.58 21.15
CA LYS A 182 -9.94 3.09 20.95
C LYS A 182 -10.06 2.25 19.67
N ASN A 183 -8.95 1.78 19.09
CA ASN A 183 -8.92 1.01 17.84
C ASN A 183 -9.59 1.77 16.67
N ILE A 184 -9.39 3.10 16.63
CA ILE A 184 -9.79 3.99 15.54
C ILE A 184 -8.50 4.45 14.86
N HIS A 185 -8.39 4.18 13.56
CA HIS A 185 -7.15 4.37 12.80
C HIS A 185 -7.40 5.31 11.64
N PHE A 186 -6.69 6.44 11.63
CA PHE A 186 -6.77 7.42 10.55
C PHE A 186 -5.93 6.98 9.35
N VAL A 187 -6.51 7.04 8.16
CA VAL A 187 -5.83 6.72 6.90
C VAL A 187 -5.68 8.01 6.08
N PRO A 188 -4.46 8.52 5.86
CA PRO A 188 -4.25 9.71 5.04
C PRO A 188 -4.55 9.42 3.57
N LEU A 189 -5.37 10.25 2.93
CA LEU A 189 -5.84 10.07 1.55
C LEU A 189 -5.73 11.35 0.73
N MET A 190 -5.30 12.46 1.32
CA MET A 190 -5.26 13.76 0.64
C MET A 190 -4.13 13.85 -0.38
N THR A 191 -2.97 13.27 -0.08
CA THR A 191 -1.79 13.29 -0.95
C THR A 191 -1.20 11.89 -1.16
N ASP A 192 -0.56 11.69 -2.31
CA ASP A 192 0.27 10.53 -2.58
C ASP A 192 1.59 10.57 -1.79
N GLU A 193 2.43 9.57 -1.98
CA GLU A 193 3.76 9.42 -1.37
C GLU A 193 4.75 10.53 -1.77
N ASN A 194 4.49 11.23 -2.87
CA ASN A 194 5.31 12.34 -3.37
C ASN A 194 4.77 13.72 -2.92
N GLY A 195 3.69 13.73 -2.12
CA GLY A 195 3.04 14.96 -1.65
C GLY A 195 2.12 15.60 -2.68
N ALA A 196 1.87 14.97 -3.84
CA ALA A 196 0.90 15.46 -4.81
C ALA A 196 -0.52 15.12 -4.35
N ASN A 197 -1.49 15.99 -4.66
CA ASN A 197 -2.87 15.75 -4.28
C ASN A 197 -3.42 14.49 -4.96
N VAL A 198 -4.11 13.65 -4.18
CA VAL A 198 -4.82 12.49 -4.76
C VAL A 198 -5.92 13.00 -5.69
N PRO A 199 -6.02 12.46 -6.92
CA PRO A 199 -6.97 12.92 -7.92
C PRO A 199 -8.44 12.98 -7.48
N THR A 200 -9.09 14.08 -7.81
CA THR A 200 -10.51 14.31 -7.57
C THR A 200 -11.32 14.22 -8.87
N ASN A 201 -12.64 14.36 -8.79
CA ASN A 201 -13.49 14.49 -9.99
C ASN A 201 -13.34 15.84 -10.70
N ASN A 202 -12.32 16.66 -10.36
CA ASN A 202 -11.91 17.77 -11.19
C ASN A 202 -11.43 17.25 -12.56
N PRO A 203 -12.00 17.70 -13.70
CA PRO A 203 -11.63 17.21 -15.02
C PRO A 203 -10.12 17.21 -15.33
N ALA A 204 -9.38 18.19 -14.79
CA ALA A 204 -7.93 18.26 -14.97
C ALA A 204 -7.14 17.17 -14.22
N GLU A 205 -7.75 16.54 -13.22
CA GLU A 205 -7.13 15.52 -12.36
C GLU A 205 -7.61 14.10 -12.70
N ASP A 206 -8.69 13.98 -13.47
CA ASP A 206 -9.27 12.69 -13.88
C ASP A 206 -9.39 12.62 -15.41
N PRO A 207 -8.25 12.56 -16.13
CA PRO A 207 -8.22 12.50 -17.58
C PRO A 207 -8.67 11.13 -18.10
N ASP A 208 -8.99 11.08 -19.39
CA ASP A 208 -9.24 9.83 -20.09
C ASP A 208 -7.95 9.00 -20.22
N ILE A 209 -8.09 7.68 -20.15
CA ILE A 209 -7.05 6.71 -20.47
C ILE A 209 -7.67 5.76 -21.51
N GLU A 210 -7.68 6.22 -22.76
CA GLU A 210 -8.42 5.58 -23.85
C GLU A 210 -7.93 4.16 -24.14
N SER A 211 -6.63 3.89 -23.93
CA SER A 211 -6.02 2.57 -24.18
C SER A 211 -6.67 1.44 -23.37
N ILE A 212 -7.28 1.75 -22.23
CA ILE A 212 -7.99 0.80 -21.37
C ILE A 212 -9.50 1.07 -21.32
N GLY A 213 -10.00 1.93 -22.21
CA GLY A 213 -11.41 2.33 -22.26
C GLY A 213 -11.88 3.09 -21.02
N TYR A 214 -10.97 3.73 -20.28
CA TYR A 214 -11.33 4.57 -19.15
C TYR A 214 -11.60 5.99 -19.63
N TYR A 215 -12.84 6.46 -19.47
CA TYR A 215 -13.22 7.85 -19.68
C TYR A 215 -13.46 8.50 -18.32
N GLY A 216 -12.66 9.53 -18.03
CA GLY A 216 -12.65 10.25 -16.78
C GLY A 216 -13.77 11.29 -16.68
N SER A 217 -13.69 12.10 -15.64
CA SER A 217 -14.83 12.92 -15.20
C SER A 217 -15.16 14.12 -16.11
N THR A 218 -14.33 14.44 -17.11
CA THR A 218 -14.53 15.53 -18.08
C THR A 218 -15.88 15.46 -18.79
N TRP A 219 -16.39 14.26 -19.04
CA TRP A 219 -17.65 14.05 -19.75
C TRP A 219 -18.89 14.30 -18.88
N ARG A 220 -18.76 14.32 -17.56
CA ARG A 220 -19.88 14.61 -16.64
C ARG A 220 -20.04 16.13 -16.51
N ASN A 221 -20.96 16.72 -17.27
CA ASN A 221 -21.06 18.18 -17.45
C ASN A 221 -22.32 18.83 -16.83
N ASN A 222 -23.17 18.06 -16.13
CA ASN A 222 -24.38 18.58 -15.52
C ASN A 222 -24.84 17.72 -14.32
N ALA A 223 -25.85 18.20 -13.58
CA ALA A 223 -26.37 17.53 -12.38
C ALA A 223 -26.98 16.15 -12.60
N ALA A 224 -27.39 15.81 -13.82
CA ALA A 224 -27.84 14.45 -14.13
C ALA A 224 -26.66 13.46 -14.13
N THR A 225 -25.48 13.92 -14.53
CA THR A 225 -24.30 13.07 -14.74
C THR A 225 -23.26 13.21 -13.65
N TRP A 226 -23.13 14.35 -12.96
CA TRP A 226 -22.19 14.52 -11.84
C TRP A 226 -22.87 14.30 -10.47
N THR A 227 -22.04 14.15 -9.44
CA THR A 227 -22.49 14.04 -8.04
C THR A 227 -22.58 15.39 -7.34
N SER A 228 -21.66 16.31 -7.65
CA SER A 228 -21.58 17.65 -7.06
C SER A 228 -21.06 18.65 -8.09
N ALA A 229 -21.47 19.92 -7.98
CA ALA A 229 -20.92 21.01 -8.77
C ALA A 229 -19.47 21.31 -8.38
N ASP A 230 -19.13 21.18 -7.09
CA ASP A 230 -17.76 21.27 -6.60
C ASP A 230 -16.98 20.02 -6.99
N ARG A 231 -16.39 20.02 -8.18
CA ARG A 231 -15.78 18.84 -8.78
C ARG A 231 -14.64 18.25 -7.94
N ALA A 232 -13.90 19.08 -7.24
CA ALA A 232 -12.82 18.65 -6.36
C ALA A 232 -13.29 18.06 -5.01
N SER A 233 -14.58 18.15 -4.67
CA SER A 233 -15.10 17.69 -3.37
C SER A 233 -15.14 16.17 -3.21
N HIS A 234 -14.87 15.40 -4.27
CA HIS A 234 -14.93 13.94 -4.26
C HIS A 234 -13.71 13.36 -4.99
N PHE A 235 -13.09 12.31 -4.43
CA PHE A 235 -12.06 11.52 -5.13
C PHE A 235 -12.58 10.96 -6.46
N SER A 236 -11.68 10.90 -7.45
CA SER A 236 -11.97 10.36 -8.78
C SER A 236 -12.27 8.87 -8.76
N ALA A 237 -12.87 8.35 -9.84
CA ALA A 237 -13.02 6.91 -9.99
C ALA A 237 -11.64 6.22 -10.04
N TRP A 238 -10.66 6.80 -10.74
CA TRP A 238 -9.29 6.30 -10.78
C TRP A 238 -8.67 6.17 -9.38
N ALA A 239 -8.72 7.21 -8.56
CA ALA A 239 -8.19 7.21 -7.21
C ALA A 239 -8.86 6.15 -6.32
N ARG A 240 -10.18 5.94 -6.47
CA ARG A 240 -10.94 4.90 -5.74
C ARG A 240 -10.51 3.49 -6.11
N ARG A 241 -10.11 3.25 -7.36
CA ARG A 241 -9.58 1.95 -7.82
C ARG A 241 -8.15 1.71 -7.35
N GLY A 242 -7.32 2.74 -7.33
CA GLY A 242 -5.93 2.68 -6.87
C GLY A 242 -5.78 3.11 -5.41
N ILE A 243 -5.01 4.18 -5.21
CA ILE A 243 -4.46 4.65 -3.93
C ILE A 243 -5.45 4.66 -2.75
N ILE A 244 -6.72 5.03 -2.97
CA ILE A 244 -7.71 5.08 -1.88
C ILE A 244 -8.00 3.68 -1.34
N SER A 245 -8.26 2.73 -2.24
CA SER A 245 -8.53 1.35 -1.80
C SER A 245 -7.25 0.64 -1.36
N ASP A 246 -6.08 0.98 -1.90
CA ASP A 246 -4.79 0.45 -1.44
C ASP A 246 -4.55 0.78 0.03
N ARG A 247 -4.66 2.06 0.39
CA ARG A 247 -4.40 2.52 1.75
C ARG A 247 -5.45 2.02 2.74
N LEU A 248 -6.72 1.99 2.34
CA LEU A 248 -7.80 1.46 3.19
C LEU A 248 -7.68 -0.05 3.39
N ALA A 249 -7.39 -0.84 2.35
CA ALA A 249 -7.18 -2.28 2.48
C ALA A 249 -5.93 -2.59 3.34
N THR A 250 -4.83 -1.87 3.12
CA THR A 250 -3.62 -1.97 3.94
C THR A 250 -3.91 -1.71 5.42
N ALA A 251 -4.69 -0.68 5.73
CA ALA A 251 -5.08 -0.38 7.10
C ALA A 251 -5.97 -1.48 7.71
N VAL A 252 -6.92 -2.02 6.94
CA VAL A 252 -7.72 -3.17 7.39
C VAL A 252 -6.81 -4.36 7.72
N LEU A 253 -5.87 -4.72 6.85
CA LEU A 253 -4.94 -5.84 7.10
C LEU A 253 -4.05 -5.59 8.31
N THR A 254 -3.54 -4.38 8.46
CA THR A 254 -2.65 -4.00 9.55
C THR A 254 -3.34 -4.10 10.91
N HIS A 255 -4.60 -3.69 10.99
CA HIS A 255 -5.31 -3.54 12.26
C HIS A 255 -6.28 -4.69 12.57
N ALA A 256 -6.78 -5.41 11.56
CA ALA A 256 -7.60 -6.61 11.76
C ALA A 256 -6.77 -7.92 11.71
N GLY A 257 -5.71 -7.96 10.89
CA GLY A 257 -4.91 -9.16 10.63
C GLY A 257 -3.84 -9.50 11.67
N ARG A 258 -3.49 -8.56 12.57
CA ARG A 258 -2.50 -8.80 13.65
C ARG A 258 -3.05 -9.59 14.85
N THR A 259 -4.33 -9.89 14.89
CA THR A 259 -4.92 -10.77 15.91
C THR A 259 -5.01 -12.18 15.36
N THR A 260 -4.13 -13.05 15.86
CA THR A 260 -4.07 -14.49 15.59
C THR A 260 -5.45 -15.14 15.58
N VAL A 261 -5.96 -15.43 14.38
CA VAL A 261 -7.04 -16.41 14.24
C VAL A 261 -6.39 -17.77 14.47
N LYS A 262 -6.51 -18.30 15.69
CA LYS A 262 -6.20 -19.70 15.97
C LYS A 262 -7.08 -20.56 15.07
N ALA A 263 -6.49 -21.09 13.99
CA ALA A 263 -7.06 -22.17 13.23
C ALA A 263 -6.33 -23.45 13.65
N ASP A 264 -7.06 -24.33 14.32
CA ASP A 264 -6.63 -25.71 14.53
C ASP A 264 -6.48 -26.43 13.17
N VAL A 265 -5.37 -27.13 13.01
CA VAL A 265 -5.05 -28.06 11.91
C VAL A 265 -5.46 -29.46 12.43
N PRO A 266 -6.10 -30.38 11.65
CA PRO A 266 -5.40 -30.95 10.48
C PRO A 266 -6.19 -31.53 9.28
N SER A 267 -5.42 -31.63 8.19
CA SER A 267 -5.32 -32.71 7.18
C SER A 267 -6.49 -33.05 6.25
N SER A 268 -6.31 -32.86 4.94
CA SER A 268 -5.87 -33.90 3.99
C SER A 268 -6.02 -33.42 2.54
N GLU A 269 -5.13 -33.92 1.67
CA GLU A 269 -5.04 -33.62 0.25
C GLU A 269 -6.33 -33.94 -0.53
N THR A 270 -6.66 -33.11 -1.51
CA THR A 270 -7.21 -33.58 -2.80
C THR A 270 -7.03 -32.49 -3.86
N GLU A 271 -6.35 -32.85 -4.94
CA GLU A 271 -6.14 -32.03 -6.13
C GLU A 271 -7.47 -31.62 -6.79
N ALA A 272 -7.58 -30.35 -7.19
CA ALA A 272 -8.57 -29.84 -8.13
C ALA A 272 -8.07 -28.50 -8.74
N PRO A 273 -8.62 -28.00 -9.86
CA PRO A 273 -7.91 -27.83 -11.12
C PRO A 273 -7.36 -26.41 -11.34
N VAL A 274 -6.33 -26.33 -12.18
CA VAL A 274 -5.69 -25.10 -12.67
C VAL A 274 -6.68 -24.24 -13.47
N PRO A 275 -6.89 -22.95 -13.14
CA PRO A 275 -7.43 -21.98 -14.07
C PRO A 275 -6.29 -21.25 -14.81
N SER A 276 -6.44 -21.10 -16.12
CA SER A 276 -5.56 -20.31 -17.00
C SER A 276 -5.67 -18.80 -16.72
N PRO A 277 -4.65 -18.00 -17.08
CA PRO A 277 -4.33 -16.75 -16.41
C PRO A 277 -4.97 -15.53 -17.08
N SER A 278 -5.64 -14.68 -16.30
CA SER A 278 -5.73 -13.25 -16.59
C SER A 278 -5.90 -12.44 -15.30
N GLU A 279 -4.86 -11.65 -15.01
CA GLU A 279 -4.85 -10.47 -14.12
C GLU A 279 -5.32 -10.67 -12.66
N ALA A 280 -4.49 -11.38 -11.89
CA ALA A 280 -4.45 -11.22 -10.43
C ALA A 280 -3.44 -10.10 -10.09
N GLU A 281 -3.91 -8.95 -9.62
CA GLU A 281 -3.04 -7.91 -9.05
C GLU A 281 -2.38 -8.44 -7.76
N ALA A 282 -1.05 -8.54 -7.77
CA ALA A 282 -0.26 -9.17 -6.72
C ALA A 282 -0.32 -8.37 -5.41
N VAL A 283 -0.77 -9.05 -4.36
CA VAL A 283 -0.64 -8.64 -2.96
C VAL A 283 0.82 -8.81 -2.52
N THR A 284 1.49 -7.72 -2.10
CA THR A 284 2.89 -7.77 -1.66
C THR A 284 2.99 -7.87 -0.14
N THR A 285 3.51 -8.98 0.38
CA THR A 285 3.93 -9.11 1.78
C THR A 285 5.37 -8.65 1.95
N THR A 286 5.69 -7.88 3.01
CA THR A 286 7.06 -7.45 3.30
C THR A 286 7.84 -8.59 3.93
N LEU A 287 8.81 -9.15 3.20
CA LEU A 287 9.72 -10.18 3.69
C LEU A 287 10.76 -9.61 4.68
N LEU A 288 11.32 -8.45 4.34
CA LEU A 288 12.26 -7.67 5.14
C LEU A 288 12.12 -6.21 4.73
N SER A 289 12.52 -5.29 5.61
CA SER A 289 12.61 -3.88 5.26
C SER A 289 13.59 -3.14 6.16
N TYR A 290 14.26 -2.14 5.60
CA TYR A 290 14.83 -1.04 6.37
C TYR A 290 14.07 0.24 6.06
N ARG A 291 13.72 1.02 7.09
CA ARG A 291 13.14 2.36 6.94
C ARG A 291 13.75 3.32 7.94
N VAL A 292 14.26 4.45 7.46
CA VAL A 292 14.85 5.48 8.32
C VAL A 292 13.83 6.09 9.31
N SER A 293 12.55 6.11 8.94
CA SER A 293 11.46 6.63 9.77
C SER A 293 11.02 5.67 10.88
N GLU A 294 11.40 4.40 10.83
CA GLU A 294 11.02 3.38 11.81
C GLU A 294 12.14 3.17 12.83
N SER A 295 11.78 2.96 14.11
CA SER A 295 12.76 2.70 15.18
C SER A 295 13.92 3.70 15.21
N GLU A 296 13.65 4.98 14.88
CA GLU A 296 14.66 6.05 14.76
C GLU A 296 15.81 5.72 13.79
N GLY A 297 15.55 4.90 12.77
CA GLY A 297 16.54 4.43 11.80
C GLY A 297 17.50 3.37 12.33
N ASN A 298 17.24 2.81 13.52
CA ASN A 298 18.11 1.81 14.15
C ASN A 298 18.05 0.47 13.39
N LEU A 299 19.16 0.14 12.73
CA LEU A 299 19.31 -1.10 11.95
C LEU A 299 19.03 -2.37 12.75
N LYS A 300 19.63 -2.52 13.93
CA LYS A 300 19.49 -3.74 14.74
C LYS A 300 18.07 -3.94 15.25
N ALA A 301 17.39 -2.85 15.61
CA ALA A 301 15.97 -2.90 16.00
C ALA A 301 15.05 -3.34 14.84
N GLN A 302 15.51 -3.17 13.60
CA GLN A 302 14.82 -3.58 12.38
C GLN A 302 15.36 -4.91 11.80
N GLY A 303 16.18 -5.66 12.56
CA GLY A 303 16.69 -6.97 12.16
C GLY A 303 17.93 -6.95 11.26
N TRP A 304 18.54 -5.78 11.03
CA TRP A 304 19.75 -5.64 10.22
C TRP A 304 21.02 -5.71 11.06
N GLU A 305 22.00 -6.43 10.55
CA GLU A 305 23.33 -6.57 11.15
C GLU A 305 24.37 -5.76 10.37
N PRO A 306 24.69 -4.53 10.80
CA PRO A 306 25.75 -3.73 10.20
C PRO A 306 27.14 -4.19 10.63
N ALA A 307 28.08 -4.18 9.70
CA ALA A 307 29.49 -4.34 10.00
C ALA A 307 30.38 -3.68 8.95
N GLY A 308 31.58 -3.26 9.38
CA GLY A 308 32.47 -2.44 8.57
C GLY A 308 31.92 -1.01 8.36
N GLY A 309 32.82 -0.05 8.16
CA GLY A 309 32.46 1.36 7.98
C GLY A 309 31.65 1.97 9.14
N LYS A 310 30.79 2.94 8.80
CA LYS A 310 29.93 3.68 9.72
C LYS A 310 28.54 3.86 9.10
N ALA A 311 27.51 3.57 9.87
CA ALA A 311 26.11 3.93 9.60
C ALA A 311 25.67 5.04 10.56
N GLU A 312 25.20 6.17 10.04
CA GLU A 312 24.82 7.34 10.83
C GLU A 312 23.51 7.93 10.34
N ILE A 313 22.56 8.17 11.25
CA ILE A 313 21.30 8.83 10.91
C ILE A 313 21.53 10.33 10.86
N ILE A 314 21.31 10.92 9.69
CA ILE A 314 21.46 12.35 9.45
C ILE A 314 20.12 12.99 9.08
N SER A 315 20.07 14.32 9.12
CA SER A 315 18.97 15.07 8.52
C SER A 315 19.23 15.26 7.01
N ASP A 316 18.26 14.94 6.18
CA ASP A 316 18.24 15.24 4.74
C ASP A 316 16.78 15.56 4.36
N ALA A 317 16.54 16.75 3.81
CA ALA A 317 15.19 17.24 3.54
C ALA A 317 14.42 16.39 2.51
N GLY A 318 15.12 15.66 1.63
CA GLY A 318 14.52 14.77 0.64
C GLY A 318 14.30 13.34 1.15
N GLY A 319 14.83 13.00 2.33
CA GLY A 319 14.60 11.72 2.99
C GLY A 319 13.25 11.67 3.70
N THR A 320 12.68 10.48 3.88
CA THR A 320 11.39 10.30 4.56
C THR A 320 11.50 10.76 6.01
N GLY A 321 10.58 11.64 6.43
CA GLY A 321 10.65 12.27 7.75
C GLY A 321 11.82 13.26 7.92
N GLY A 322 12.43 13.71 6.82
CA GLY A 322 13.58 14.62 6.83
C GLY A 322 14.88 13.94 7.31
N LYS A 323 14.97 12.61 7.19
CA LYS A 323 16.09 11.79 7.69
C LYS A 323 16.61 10.85 6.61
N ALA A 324 17.88 10.47 6.74
CA ALA A 324 18.50 9.42 5.93
C ALA A 324 19.59 8.70 6.73
N MET A 325 19.84 7.43 6.43
CA MET A 325 21.02 6.72 6.92
C MET A 325 22.19 6.94 5.98
N LYS A 326 23.24 7.58 6.47
CA LYS A 326 24.51 7.75 5.77
C LYS A 326 25.43 6.58 6.03
N LEU A 327 25.84 5.90 4.97
CA LEU A 327 26.84 4.83 5.00
C LEU A 327 28.16 5.34 4.44
N THR A 328 29.24 5.16 5.20
CA THR A 328 30.61 5.52 4.81
C THR A 328 31.62 4.50 5.28
N LYS A 329 32.81 4.54 4.69
CA LYS A 329 34.00 3.86 5.24
C LYS A 329 35.24 4.72 5.02
N GLU A 330 36.31 4.38 5.72
CA GLU A 330 37.66 4.86 5.42
C GLU A 330 38.25 4.02 4.27
N THR A 331 38.75 4.68 3.22
CA THR A 331 39.38 4.01 2.06
C THR A 331 40.56 3.14 2.50
N GLY A 332 40.61 1.91 2.01
CA GLY A 332 41.62 0.91 2.35
C GLY A 332 41.26 0.03 3.56
N LYS A 333 40.25 0.40 4.36
CA LYS A 333 39.66 -0.46 5.39
C LYS A 333 38.62 -1.41 4.78
N SER A 334 38.12 -2.34 5.59
CA SER A 334 37.05 -3.26 5.20
C SER A 334 35.85 -2.50 4.62
N SER A 335 35.28 -3.07 3.56
CA SER A 335 33.99 -2.67 3.00
C SER A 335 32.91 -2.67 4.09
N TRP A 336 31.95 -1.75 4.01
CA TRP A 336 30.76 -1.80 4.86
C TRP A 336 29.74 -2.78 4.27
N TYR A 337 28.97 -3.42 5.14
CA TYR A 337 27.82 -4.21 4.73
C TYR A 337 26.71 -4.20 5.78
N LEU A 338 25.50 -4.44 5.31
CA LEU A 338 24.29 -4.67 6.08
C LEU A 338 23.75 -6.04 5.68
N ASP A 339 23.61 -6.95 6.64
CA ASP A 339 22.97 -8.25 6.42
C ASP A 339 21.58 -8.28 7.06
N HIS A 340 20.64 -8.94 6.40
CA HIS A 340 19.34 -9.31 6.97
C HIS A 340 18.97 -10.73 6.54
N ASP A 341 18.40 -11.52 7.45
CA ASP A 341 17.89 -12.85 7.11
C ASP A 341 16.72 -12.70 6.13
N ALA A 342 16.83 -13.35 4.96
CA ALA A 342 15.88 -13.24 3.87
C ALA A 342 15.29 -14.60 3.46
N GLY A 343 15.89 -15.70 3.95
CA GLY A 343 15.51 -17.04 3.54
C GLY A 343 15.90 -17.31 2.08
N THR A 344 15.31 -18.36 1.50
CA THR A 344 15.62 -18.83 0.13
C THR A 344 14.93 -18.02 -0.97
N GLY A 345 14.04 -17.09 -0.60
CA GLY A 345 13.23 -16.32 -1.55
C GLY A 345 12.26 -17.16 -2.39
N ALA A 346 11.95 -18.39 -1.98
CA ALA A 346 11.02 -19.27 -2.68
C ALA A 346 9.63 -18.64 -2.87
N GLU A 347 9.13 -17.89 -1.88
CA GLU A 347 7.86 -17.17 -1.98
C GLU A 347 7.92 -16.00 -2.96
N LEU A 348 9.04 -15.28 -3.03
CA LEU A 348 9.24 -14.21 -4.02
C LEU A 348 9.21 -14.77 -5.45
N LEU A 349 9.88 -15.91 -5.68
CA LEU A 349 9.82 -16.59 -6.97
C LEU A 349 8.43 -17.12 -7.29
N LYS A 350 7.73 -17.70 -6.31
CA LYS A 350 6.40 -18.28 -6.49
C LYS A 350 5.34 -17.22 -6.76
N ASN A 351 5.33 -16.15 -5.98
CA ASN A 351 4.23 -15.17 -5.95
C ASN A 351 4.54 -13.90 -6.72
N GLY A 352 5.82 -13.63 -7.00
CA GLY A 352 6.27 -12.35 -7.51
C GLY A 352 6.44 -11.34 -6.39
N GLY A 353 6.97 -10.17 -6.72
CA GLY A 353 7.26 -9.13 -5.74
C GLY A 353 8.38 -8.20 -6.17
N LEU A 354 8.95 -7.48 -5.20
CA LEU A 354 9.96 -6.44 -5.43
C LEU A 354 11.10 -6.57 -4.44
N ILE A 355 12.33 -6.39 -4.93
CA ILE A 355 13.47 -5.96 -4.11
C ILE A 355 13.67 -4.48 -4.44
N SER A 356 13.58 -3.58 -3.46
CA SER A 356 13.64 -2.14 -3.70
C SER A 356 14.70 -1.44 -2.85
N CYS A 357 15.09 -0.24 -3.24
CA CYS A 357 15.88 0.66 -2.42
C CYS A 357 15.66 2.11 -2.88
N ARG A 358 15.53 3.03 -1.92
CA ARG A 358 15.55 4.47 -2.17
C ARG A 358 16.81 5.07 -1.57
N PHE A 359 17.62 5.71 -2.41
CA PHE A 359 18.96 6.15 -2.06
C PHE A 359 19.35 7.46 -2.73
N LYS A 360 20.42 8.09 -2.22
CA LYS A 360 21.05 9.29 -2.78
C LYS A 360 22.57 9.17 -2.71
N VAL A 361 23.27 9.67 -3.71
CA VAL A 361 24.73 9.51 -3.86
C VAL A 361 25.42 10.86 -3.77
N PRO A 362 25.80 11.35 -2.58
CA PRO A 362 26.53 12.61 -2.48
C PRO A 362 27.99 12.46 -2.92
N GLY A 363 28.45 13.33 -3.82
CA GLY A 363 29.86 13.44 -4.20
C GLY A 363 30.05 14.14 -5.54
N ASP A 364 31.30 14.12 -6.01
CA ASP A 364 31.63 14.50 -7.39
C ASP A 364 31.77 13.24 -8.23
N LEU A 365 31.40 13.31 -9.52
CA LEU A 365 31.52 12.19 -10.45
C LEU A 365 32.97 11.71 -10.58
N VAL A 366 33.18 10.44 -10.28
CA VAL A 366 34.42 9.71 -10.52
C VAL A 366 34.11 8.50 -11.39
N ALA A 367 34.83 8.35 -12.50
CA ALA A 367 34.61 7.25 -13.43
C ALA A 367 34.88 5.88 -12.77
N ASN A 368 33.95 4.94 -12.98
CA ASN A 368 34.05 3.54 -12.53
C ASN A 368 34.03 3.37 -10.99
N GLN A 369 33.56 4.37 -10.24
CA GLN A 369 33.46 4.26 -8.79
C GLN A 369 32.14 3.60 -8.37
N TYR A 370 32.22 2.66 -7.42
CA TYR A 370 31.06 1.95 -6.90
C TYR A 370 30.29 2.77 -5.87
N VAL A 371 28.97 2.61 -5.87
CA VAL A 371 28.07 3.12 -4.82
C VAL A 371 27.77 1.99 -3.83
N MET A 372 27.00 0.99 -4.27
CA MET A 372 26.60 -0.16 -3.47
C MET A 372 26.16 -1.34 -4.35
N ALA A 373 25.98 -2.51 -3.73
CA ALA A 373 25.44 -3.71 -4.34
C ALA A 373 24.44 -4.42 -3.41
N LEU A 374 23.53 -5.16 -4.04
CA LEU A 374 22.54 -6.05 -3.44
C LEU A 374 22.91 -7.49 -3.82
N TYR A 375 23.27 -8.30 -2.83
CA TYR A 375 23.58 -9.71 -3.00
C TYR A 375 22.65 -10.57 -2.15
N TRP A 376 21.97 -11.52 -2.79
CA TRP A 376 21.13 -12.50 -2.09
C TRP A 376 21.41 -13.90 -2.61
N PRO A 377 22.50 -14.54 -2.14
CA PRO A 377 22.74 -15.95 -2.39
C PRO A 377 21.73 -16.82 -1.65
N VAL A 378 21.27 -17.88 -2.31
CA VAL A 378 20.24 -18.77 -1.77
C VAL A 378 20.78 -20.19 -1.64
N SER A 379 20.46 -20.85 -0.54
CA SER A 379 20.89 -22.22 -0.26
C SER A 379 20.21 -23.25 -1.17
N SER A 380 19.02 -22.92 -1.69
CA SER A 380 18.24 -23.76 -2.58
C SER A 380 17.28 -22.93 -3.45
N LEU A 381 16.87 -23.51 -4.59
CA LEU A 381 15.82 -23.00 -5.46
C LEU A 381 14.60 -23.93 -5.39
N PRO A 382 13.38 -23.45 -5.69
CA PRO A 382 12.20 -24.31 -5.78
C PRO A 382 12.40 -25.46 -6.77
N GLN A 383 11.68 -26.57 -6.55
CA GLN A 383 11.76 -27.73 -7.43
C GLN A 383 11.44 -27.35 -8.88
N GLY A 384 12.28 -27.78 -9.83
CA GLY A 384 12.13 -27.48 -11.25
C GLY A 384 12.66 -26.11 -11.68
N VAL A 385 13.17 -25.28 -10.76
CA VAL A 385 13.80 -23.99 -11.05
C VAL A 385 15.31 -24.15 -11.10
N THR A 386 15.95 -23.65 -12.15
CA THR A 386 17.41 -23.70 -12.29
C THR A 386 17.91 -22.45 -12.99
N LEU A 387 18.86 -21.76 -12.36
CA LEU A 387 19.58 -20.65 -12.97
C LEU A 387 20.55 -21.19 -14.02
N THR A 388 20.46 -20.66 -15.24
CA THR A 388 21.38 -21.00 -16.34
C THR A 388 22.72 -20.29 -16.18
N GLY A 389 23.73 -20.69 -16.97
CA GLY A 389 25.08 -20.12 -16.93
C GLY A 389 26.07 -20.98 -16.15
N ASP A 390 27.34 -20.59 -16.16
CA ASP A 390 28.48 -21.37 -15.65
C ASP A 390 29.28 -20.64 -14.55
N ALA A 391 28.68 -19.59 -13.97
CA ALA A 391 29.34 -18.73 -12.99
C ALA A 391 29.36 -19.32 -11.57
N GLY A 392 28.55 -20.34 -11.29
CA GLY A 392 28.74 -21.27 -10.17
C GLY A 392 27.86 -21.09 -8.94
N ASN A 393 27.20 -19.94 -8.76
CA ASN A 393 26.39 -19.68 -7.56
C ASN A 393 24.98 -19.19 -7.91
N ASN A 394 24.01 -19.59 -7.08
CA ASN A 394 22.61 -19.19 -7.23
C ASN A 394 22.32 -17.95 -6.38
N LEU A 395 21.93 -16.85 -7.03
CA LEU A 395 21.58 -15.59 -6.37
C LEU A 395 20.28 -15.04 -6.95
N LEU A 396 19.37 -14.60 -6.08
CA LEU A 396 18.17 -13.86 -6.48
C LEU A 396 18.44 -12.37 -6.67
N ALA A 397 19.49 -11.85 -6.03
CA ALA A 397 20.04 -10.53 -6.31
C ALA A 397 21.56 -10.62 -6.45
N SER A 398 22.09 -10.02 -7.51
CA SER A 398 23.54 -9.84 -7.73
C SER A 398 23.75 -8.54 -8.48
N PHE A 399 23.16 -7.47 -7.97
CA PHE A 399 23.03 -6.19 -8.67
C PHE A 399 23.90 -5.13 -8.01
N TYR A 400 24.53 -4.26 -8.79
CA TYR A 400 25.34 -3.18 -8.24
C TYR A 400 25.16 -1.87 -8.99
N ILE A 401 25.47 -0.79 -8.30
CA ILE A 401 25.39 0.58 -8.81
C ILE A 401 26.80 1.13 -8.93
N GLN A 402 27.13 1.65 -10.11
CA GLN A 402 28.45 2.18 -10.44
C GLN A 402 28.32 3.33 -11.43
N THR A 403 29.17 4.33 -11.31
CA THR A 403 29.28 5.38 -12.33
C THR A 403 30.15 4.93 -13.49
N ASP A 404 29.83 5.35 -14.71
CA ASP A 404 30.82 5.41 -15.79
C ASP A 404 31.44 6.82 -15.85
N ALA A 405 31.97 7.25 -17.00
CA ALA A 405 32.55 8.58 -17.16
C ALA A 405 31.51 9.72 -17.13
N LYS A 406 30.21 9.41 -17.12
CA LYS A 406 29.11 10.38 -17.19
C LYS A 406 27.92 9.99 -16.33
N ASP A 407 27.49 8.73 -16.42
CA ASP A 407 26.18 8.29 -15.98
C ASP A 407 26.25 7.39 -14.73
N LEU A 408 25.17 7.35 -13.95
CA LEU A 408 24.98 6.41 -12.85
C LEU A 408 24.24 5.17 -13.38
N ASN A 409 24.84 3.98 -13.21
CA ASN A 409 24.37 2.77 -13.88
C ASN A 409 23.98 1.66 -12.91
N VAL A 410 23.00 0.86 -13.32
CA VAL A 410 22.61 -0.40 -12.66
C VAL A 410 23.19 -1.56 -13.46
N MET A 411 23.93 -2.43 -12.79
CA MET A 411 24.67 -3.52 -13.39
C MET A 411 24.30 -4.86 -12.74
N TYR A 412 24.34 -5.93 -13.52
CA TYR A 412 24.16 -7.30 -13.06
C TYR A 412 25.52 -8.01 -13.01
N HIS A 413 25.95 -8.37 -11.81
CA HIS A 413 27.16 -9.12 -11.57
C HIS A 413 26.91 -10.61 -11.80
N ASN A 414 26.91 -11.01 -13.07
CA ASN A 414 26.64 -12.39 -13.51
C ASN A 414 27.77 -13.02 -14.32
N ALA A 415 28.84 -12.29 -14.59
CA ALA A 415 29.99 -12.78 -15.34
C ALA A 415 31.24 -12.84 -14.46
N LYS A 416 32.08 -13.87 -14.67
CA LYS A 416 33.38 -14.03 -13.99
C LYS A 416 34.33 -12.84 -14.21
N VAL A 417 34.15 -12.11 -15.30
CA VAL A 417 34.93 -10.92 -15.65
C VAL A 417 34.00 -9.72 -15.66
N ALA A 418 34.34 -8.69 -14.88
CA ALA A 418 33.47 -7.53 -14.66
C ALA A 418 33.10 -6.76 -15.93
N THR A 419 33.97 -6.75 -16.97
CA THR A 419 33.67 -6.11 -18.27
C THR A 419 32.53 -6.80 -19.02
N ASN A 420 32.19 -8.03 -18.65
CA ASN A 420 31.12 -8.80 -19.26
C ASN A 420 29.85 -8.78 -18.39
N ASN A 421 29.85 -8.09 -17.26
CA ASN A 421 28.64 -7.87 -16.47
C ASN A 421 27.62 -7.10 -17.31
N GLN A 422 26.37 -7.53 -17.23
CA GLN A 422 25.30 -6.95 -18.02
C GLN A 422 24.89 -5.59 -17.42
N LYS A 423 24.82 -4.54 -18.25
CA LYS A 423 24.16 -3.28 -17.87
C LYS A 423 22.65 -3.47 -17.93
N LEU A 424 21.97 -3.25 -16.80
CA LEU A 424 20.51 -3.38 -16.67
C LEU A 424 19.77 -2.07 -16.97
N GLY A 425 20.44 -0.94 -16.75
CA GLY A 425 19.88 0.38 -17.02
C GLY A 425 20.76 1.51 -16.47
N THR A 426 20.23 2.72 -16.50
CA THR A 426 20.90 3.93 -16.01
C THR A 426 19.89 4.88 -15.39
N PHE A 427 20.30 5.60 -14.35
CA PHE A 427 19.56 6.73 -13.79
C PHE A 427 19.75 8.01 -14.63
N GLY A 428 20.60 7.96 -15.66
CA GLY A 428 21.01 9.11 -16.47
C GLY A 428 22.34 9.67 -16.00
N ALA A 429 22.58 10.95 -16.32
CA ALA A 429 23.78 11.66 -15.90
C ALA A 429 23.92 11.61 -14.37
N PHE A 430 25.13 11.41 -13.87
CA PHE A 430 25.37 11.40 -12.43
C PHE A 430 24.93 12.72 -11.81
N ASP A 431 24.11 12.60 -10.77
CA ASP A 431 23.70 13.71 -9.92
C ASP A 431 23.69 13.25 -8.45
N ASN A 432 23.37 14.20 -7.57
CA ASN A 432 23.31 13.98 -6.14
C ASN A 432 21.85 13.97 -5.63
N GLU A 433 20.88 13.65 -6.49
CA GLU A 433 19.46 13.62 -6.15
C GLU A 433 19.06 12.27 -5.52
N TRP A 434 17.81 12.20 -5.09
CA TRP A 434 17.21 10.96 -4.60
C TRP A 434 16.72 10.11 -5.78
N HIS A 435 17.18 8.86 -5.81
CA HIS A 435 16.76 7.86 -6.79
C HIS A 435 16.03 6.70 -6.13
N THR A 436 15.23 6.00 -6.92
CA THR A 436 14.58 4.74 -6.55
C THR A 436 15.00 3.64 -7.51
N LEU A 437 15.34 2.49 -6.95
CA LEU A 437 15.66 1.28 -7.70
C LEU A 437 14.78 0.15 -7.19
N ALA A 438 14.17 -0.61 -8.10
CA ALA A 438 13.54 -1.88 -7.75
C ALA A 438 13.80 -2.96 -8.80
N PHE A 439 13.63 -4.21 -8.39
CA PHE A 439 13.69 -5.39 -9.26
C PHE A 439 12.40 -6.18 -9.08
N ARG A 440 11.55 -6.16 -10.11
CA ARG A 440 10.22 -6.78 -10.09
C ARG A 440 10.27 -8.20 -10.60
N PHE A 441 9.82 -9.12 -9.76
CA PHE A 441 9.65 -10.54 -10.05
C PHE A 441 8.20 -10.81 -10.44
N ALA A 442 7.99 -11.51 -11.55
CA ALA A 442 6.65 -11.78 -12.08
C ALA A 442 5.89 -12.89 -11.32
N GLY A 443 6.59 -13.67 -10.49
CA GLY A 443 6.02 -14.85 -9.84
C GLY A 443 5.99 -16.07 -10.75
N ASN A 444 5.22 -17.08 -10.36
CA ASN A 444 5.11 -18.38 -11.04
C ASN A 444 6.46 -19.06 -11.29
N ASN A 445 7.41 -18.88 -10.37
CA ASN A 445 8.79 -19.33 -10.46
C ASN A 445 9.57 -18.80 -11.68
N SER A 446 9.08 -17.72 -12.30
CA SER A 446 9.80 -17.05 -13.37
C SER A 446 11.10 -16.44 -12.85
N LEU A 447 12.19 -16.70 -13.58
CA LEU A 447 13.50 -16.08 -13.36
C LEU A 447 13.66 -14.78 -14.18
N GLN A 448 12.62 -14.36 -14.90
CA GLN A 448 12.61 -13.07 -15.59
C GLN A 448 12.28 -11.95 -14.60
N VAL A 449 13.13 -10.93 -14.58
CA VAL A 449 13.09 -9.79 -13.68
C VAL A 449 13.06 -8.51 -14.50
N ILE A 450 12.29 -7.51 -14.05
CA ILE A 450 12.22 -6.19 -14.66
C ILE A 450 12.86 -5.19 -13.69
N PRO A 451 13.97 -4.51 -14.06
CA PRO A 451 14.49 -3.41 -13.27
C PRO A 451 13.55 -2.21 -13.40
N VAL A 452 13.26 -1.53 -12.29
CA VAL A 452 12.46 -0.30 -12.25
C VAL A 452 13.38 0.79 -11.70
N ILE A 453 13.70 1.78 -12.53
CA ILE A 453 14.67 2.83 -12.25
C ILE A 453 13.91 4.16 -12.27
N ASP A 454 13.85 4.85 -11.14
CA ASP A 454 13.08 6.08 -10.95
C ASP A 454 11.61 5.96 -11.41
N GLY A 455 11.00 4.83 -11.03
CA GLY A 455 9.62 4.49 -11.36
C GLY A 455 9.40 4.04 -12.81
N GLN A 456 10.44 4.00 -13.64
CA GLN A 456 10.35 3.58 -15.04
C GLN A 456 10.82 2.13 -15.22
N ASP A 457 10.02 1.32 -15.91
CA ASP A 457 10.39 -0.04 -16.27
C ASP A 457 11.54 -0.05 -17.29
N GLY A 458 12.61 -0.76 -16.98
CA GLY A 458 13.71 -1.04 -17.88
C GLY A 458 13.50 -2.33 -18.69
N ALA A 459 14.54 -2.74 -19.41
CA ALA A 459 14.51 -3.98 -20.19
C ALA A 459 14.51 -5.21 -19.26
N ALA A 460 13.55 -6.11 -19.46
CA ALA A 460 13.50 -7.38 -18.74
C ALA A 460 14.77 -8.21 -19.00
N PHE A 461 15.28 -8.88 -17.97
CA PHE A 461 16.42 -9.78 -18.05
C PHE A 461 16.11 -11.07 -17.29
N THR A 462 16.83 -12.15 -17.60
CA THR A 462 16.67 -13.43 -16.90
C THR A 462 17.83 -13.65 -15.95
N LEU A 463 17.54 -14.07 -14.72
CA LEU A 463 18.58 -14.41 -13.76
C LEU A 463 19.40 -15.61 -14.27
N THR A 464 20.71 -15.50 -14.11
CA THR A 464 21.70 -16.54 -14.36
C THR A 464 22.51 -16.79 -13.09
N GLN A 465 23.34 -17.83 -13.10
CA GLN A 465 24.34 -18.02 -12.06
C GLN A 465 25.26 -16.79 -12.00
N SER A 466 25.80 -16.53 -10.80
CA SER A 466 26.75 -15.45 -10.54
C SER A 466 28.07 -16.00 -9.96
N PRO A 467 29.21 -15.34 -10.21
CA PRO A 467 30.49 -15.74 -9.61
C PRO A 467 30.58 -15.42 -8.11
N VAL A 468 29.58 -14.72 -7.55
CA VAL A 468 29.55 -14.31 -6.15
C VAL A 468 29.14 -15.48 -5.27
N GLY A 469 30.11 -16.09 -4.56
CA GLY A 469 29.87 -17.27 -3.71
C GLY A 469 30.39 -17.16 -2.26
N THR A 470 30.94 -16.01 -1.86
CA THR A 470 31.62 -15.85 -0.56
C THR A 470 30.74 -15.25 0.53
N PHE A 471 29.50 -14.88 0.22
CA PHE A 471 28.56 -14.30 1.18
C PHE A 471 27.70 -15.36 1.86
N PRO A 472 27.24 -15.13 3.10
CA PRO A 472 26.31 -16.05 3.77
C PRO A 472 25.06 -16.27 2.92
N VAL A 473 24.69 -17.54 2.72
CA VAL A 473 23.45 -17.91 2.03
C VAL A 473 22.21 -17.51 2.83
N ASP A 474 21.10 -17.31 2.13
CA ASP A 474 19.77 -16.97 2.66
C ASP A 474 19.69 -15.63 3.39
N LYS A 475 20.66 -14.75 3.13
CA LYS A 475 20.67 -13.36 3.60
C LYS A 475 20.68 -12.40 2.43
N LEU A 476 19.96 -11.28 2.58
CA LEU A 476 20.17 -10.11 1.74
C LEU A 476 21.32 -9.30 2.32
N ARG A 477 22.36 -9.11 1.51
CA ARG A 477 23.53 -8.27 1.81
C ARG A 477 23.50 -7.00 0.97
N VAL A 478 23.56 -5.85 1.63
CA VAL A 478 23.85 -4.56 1.00
C VAL A 478 25.28 -4.17 1.33
N THR A 479 26.11 -3.82 0.35
CA THR A 479 27.54 -3.53 0.58
C THR A 479 28.13 -2.58 -0.45
N ASP A 480 29.18 -1.84 -0.11
CA ASP A 480 29.96 -1.08 -1.09
C ASP A 480 31.04 -1.88 -1.82
N ILE A 481 31.02 -3.21 -1.69
CA ILE A 481 31.73 -4.20 -2.53
C ILE A 481 33.23 -4.29 -2.25
N THR A 482 33.92 -3.16 -2.11
CA THR A 482 35.38 -3.07 -2.16
C THR A 482 35.95 -2.27 -1.00
N LYS A 483 37.21 -2.54 -0.64
CA LYS A 483 38.00 -1.70 0.26
C LYS A 483 38.46 -0.39 -0.39
N ASN A 484 38.44 -0.31 -1.72
CA ASN A 484 38.79 0.90 -2.46
C ASN A 484 37.76 2.01 -2.21
N ALA A 485 38.06 3.23 -2.64
CA ALA A 485 37.13 4.35 -2.51
C ALA A 485 35.80 4.03 -3.20
N THR A 486 34.70 4.29 -2.50
CA THR A 486 33.31 4.17 -2.93
C THR A 486 32.60 5.48 -2.58
N TYR A 487 31.47 5.77 -3.22
CA TYR A 487 30.69 6.93 -2.82
C TYR A 487 30.14 6.71 -1.41
N PRO A 488 30.10 7.76 -0.55
CA PRO A 488 29.12 7.79 0.53
C PRO A 488 27.73 7.61 -0.06
N VAL A 489 26.85 6.88 0.65
CA VAL A 489 25.47 6.71 0.20
C VAL A 489 24.50 7.07 1.33
N LEU A 490 23.41 7.73 0.96
CA LEU A 490 22.27 7.99 1.83
C LEU A 490 21.18 6.99 1.48
N ILE A 491 20.68 6.26 2.47
CA ILE A 491 19.62 5.27 2.33
C ILE A 491 18.40 5.76 3.10
N ASP A 492 17.25 5.79 2.42
CA ASP A 492 15.95 6.08 3.01
C ASP A 492 15.22 4.78 3.38
N SER A 493 15.21 3.84 2.44
CA SER A 493 14.63 2.52 2.63
C SER A 493 15.30 1.45 1.75
N ILE A 494 15.20 0.19 2.22
CA ILE A 494 15.54 -1.04 1.50
C ILE A 494 14.34 -1.96 1.61
#